data_AF-A0A918E0P6-F1
#
_entry.id   AF-A0A918E0P6-F1
#
_cell.length_a   1.000
_cell.length_b   1.000
_cell.length_c   1.000
_cell.angle_alpha   90.00
_cell.angle_beta   90.00
_cell.angle_gamma   90.00
#
_symmetry.space_group_name_H-M   'P 1'
#
loop_
_entity.id
_entity.type
_entity.pdbx_description
1 polymer ?
#
loop_
_entity_poly.entity_id
_entity_poly.type
_entity_poly.pdbx_seq_one_letter_code
_entity_poly.pdbx_strand_id
1 'polypeptide(L)'
;MIVEGLMQPSEALRYFGQVARHFRRRSQLTQMELGEKLGYVGALVGQVEAATRTPTDGYTLRLEEVLDAGGLLAAALPMLEAERRRAESRPVYVFVVEGSVEELSGPMAATLLRYLAKGASAAPADRQADG
;
A
#
# COMPACT_ATOMS: atom_id res chain seq x y z
N MET A 1 -0.59 -4.05 -24.93
CA MET A 1 -0.17 -3.01 -23.97
C MET A 1 -1.09 -3.06 -22.75
N ILE A 2 -0.74 -3.83 -21.73
CA ILE A 2 -1.44 -3.81 -20.44
C ILE A 2 -0.59 -2.97 -19.50
N VAL A 3 -1.10 -1.80 -19.14
CA VAL A 3 -0.50 -0.94 -18.11
C VAL A 3 -1.30 -1.16 -16.84
N GLU A 4 -0.90 -2.14 -16.05
CA GLU A 4 -1.39 -2.28 -14.68
C GLU A 4 -0.36 -1.67 -13.74
N GLY A 5 -0.54 -0.38 -13.45
CA GLY A 5 0.14 0.30 -12.35
C GLY A 5 -0.43 -0.18 -11.01
N LEU A 6 -0.26 -1.45 -10.70
CA LEU A 6 -0.74 -2.03 -9.45
C LEU A 6 0.36 -1.87 -8.40
N MET A 7 0.32 -0.76 -7.66
CA MET A 7 0.93 -0.75 -6.33
C MET A 7 0.10 -1.72 -5.49
N GLN A 8 0.48 -2.99 -5.54
CA GLN A 8 -0.15 -4.02 -4.72
C GLN A 8 0.09 -3.65 -3.26
N PRO A 9 -0.93 -3.71 -2.39
CA PRO A 9 -0.74 -3.46 -0.97
C PRO A 9 0.31 -4.44 -0.45
N SER A 10 1.26 -3.93 0.33
CA SER A 10 2.32 -4.76 0.89
C SER A 10 1.74 -5.89 1.73
N GLU A 11 2.51 -6.97 1.87
CA GLU A 11 2.15 -8.06 2.77
C GLU A 11 1.98 -7.58 4.22
N ALA A 12 2.82 -6.63 4.63
CA ALA A 12 2.72 -5.92 5.89
C ALA A 12 1.33 -5.29 6.11
N LEU A 13 0.87 -4.49 5.14
CA LEU A 13 -0.42 -3.81 5.24
C LEU A 13 -1.60 -4.79 5.14
N ARG A 14 -1.48 -5.83 4.30
CA ARG A 14 -2.48 -6.93 4.22
C ARG A 14 -2.60 -7.68 5.54
N TYR A 15 -1.47 -8.03 6.15
CA TYR A 15 -1.46 -8.71 7.44
C TYR A 15 -2.06 -7.83 8.53
N PHE A 16 -1.66 -6.56 8.62
CA PHE A 16 -2.24 -5.61 9.57
C PHE A 16 -3.78 -5.52 9.43
N GLY A 17 -4.28 -5.35 8.21
CA GLY A 17 -5.73 -5.29 7.95
C GLY A 17 -6.47 -6.57 8.38
N GLN A 18 -5.87 -7.74 8.16
CA GLN A 18 -6.43 -9.02 8.60
C GLN A 18 -6.47 -9.15 10.13
N VAL A 19 -5.40 -8.75 10.82
CA VAL A 19 -5.33 -8.77 12.29
C VAL A 19 -6.34 -7.80 12.90
N ALA A 20 -6.43 -6.57 12.37
CA ALA A 20 -7.44 -5.60 12.80
C ALA A 20 -8.86 -6.15 12.64
N ARG A 21 -9.16 -6.76 11.47
CA ARG A 21 -10.45 -7.40 11.20
C ARG A 21 -10.74 -8.56 12.15
N HIS A 22 -9.72 -9.34 12.50
CA HIS A 22 -9.85 -10.45 13.44
C HIS A 22 -10.28 -9.94 14.81
N PHE A 23 -9.57 -8.95 15.37
CA PHE A 23 -9.93 -8.37 16.66
C PHE A 23 -11.29 -7.70 16.66
N ARG A 24 -11.64 -6.94 15.60
CA ARG A 24 -12.97 -6.36 15.47
C ARG A 24 -14.07 -7.43 15.55
N ARG A 25 -13.90 -8.51 14.80
CA ARG A 25 -14.86 -9.64 14.78
C ARG A 25 -14.92 -10.35 16.13
N ARG A 26 -13.79 -10.53 16.82
CA ARG A 26 -13.73 -11.08 18.18
C ARG A 26 -14.51 -10.22 19.17
N SER A 27 -14.45 -8.90 19.02
CA SER A 27 -15.23 -7.92 19.79
C SER A 27 -16.67 -7.76 19.29
N GLN A 28 -17.11 -8.54 18.29
CA GLN A 28 -18.46 -8.54 17.72
C GLN A 28 -18.92 -7.19 17.16
N LEU A 29 -17.99 -6.33 16.76
CA LEU A 29 -18.31 -5.02 16.19
C LEU A 29 -18.43 -5.10 14.67
N THR A 30 -19.39 -4.39 14.10
CA THR A 30 -19.39 -4.05 12.67
C THR A 30 -18.32 -2.99 12.37
N GLN A 31 -18.00 -2.77 11.10
CA GLN A 31 -17.09 -1.70 10.70
C GLN A 31 -17.64 -0.30 11.07
N MET A 32 -18.97 -0.13 10.99
CA MET A 32 -19.66 1.10 11.38
C MET A 32 -19.52 1.38 12.88
N GLU A 33 -19.86 0.41 13.72
CA GLU A 33 -19.77 0.55 15.18
C GLU A 33 -18.32 0.74 15.66
N LEU A 34 -17.36 0.05 15.03
CA LEU A 34 -15.95 0.30 15.33
C LEU A 34 -15.55 1.73 14.90
N GLY A 35 -15.97 2.18 13.72
CA GLY A 35 -15.75 3.54 13.27
C GLY A 35 -16.24 4.57 14.30
N GLU A 36 -17.48 4.43 14.76
CA GLU A 36 -18.07 5.31 15.78
C GLU A 36 -17.24 5.35 17.07
N LYS A 37 -16.80 4.19 17.58
CA LYS A 37 -15.93 4.12 18.77
C LYS A 37 -14.57 4.81 18.57
N LEU A 38 -14.02 4.71 17.36
CA LEU A 38 -12.75 5.34 17.02
C LEU A 38 -12.89 6.84 16.72
N GLY A 39 -14.10 7.35 16.45
CA GLY A 39 -14.34 8.71 15.97
C GLY A 39 -14.14 8.87 14.46
N TYR A 40 -14.30 7.80 13.69
CA TYR A 40 -14.17 7.77 12.23
C TYR A 40 -15.39 7.14 11.55
N VAL A 41 -15.54 7.33 10.24
CA VAL A 41 -16.56 6.63 9.47
C VAL A 41 -16.20 5.15 9.29
N GLY A 42 -17.19 4.25 9.32
CA GLY A 42 -16.95 2.82 9.13
C GLY A 42 -16.29 2.45 7.79
N ALA A 43 -16.47 3.28 6.76
CA ALA A 43 -15.77 3.11 5.48
C ALA A 43 -14.24 3.19 5.61
N LEU A 44 -13.72 4.02 6.53
CA LEU A 44 -12.29 4.11 6.80
C LEU A 44 -11.77 2.79 7.40
N VAL A 45 -12.53 2.21 8.34
CA VAL A 45 -12.23 0.89 8.89
C VAL A 45 -12.18 -0.15 7.78
N GLY A 46 -13.16 -0.14 6.87
CA GLY A 46 -13.18 -1.04 5.72
C GLY A 46 -11.95 -0.91 4.81
N GLN A 47 -11.49 0.31 4.55
CA GLN A 47 -10.28 0.55 3.75
C GLN A 47 -9.01 0.02 4.43
N VAL A 48 -8.89 0.20 5.74
CA VAL A 48 -7.76 -0.32 6.52
C VAL A 48 -7.79 -1.85 6.55
N GLU A 49 -8.95 -2.47 6.80
CA GLU A 49 -9.10 -3.93 6.78
C GLU A 49 -8.84 -4.56 5.41
N ALA A 50 -9.16 -3.83 4.34
CA ALA A 50 -8.88 -4.23 2.96
C ALA A 50 -7.45 -3.90 2.50
N ALA A 51 -6.63 -3.31 3.37
CA ALA A 51 -5.28 -2.85 3.05
C ALA A 51 -5.20 -1.85 1.88
N THR A 52 -6.29 -1.13 1.59
CA THR A 52 -6.32 -0.08 0.56
C THR A 52 -5.95 1.29 1.11
N ARG A 53 -5.79 1.39 2.44
CA ARG A 53 -5.34 2.61 3.12
C ARG A 53 -4.40 2.29 4.25
N THR A 54 -3.23 2.92 4.25
CA THR A 54 -2.29 2.87 5.36
C THR A 54 -2.83 3.71 6.53
N PRO A 55 -3.05 3.12 7.72
CA PRO A 55 -3.54 3.85 8.88
C PRO A 55 -2.47 4.82 9.42
N THR A 56 -2.93 5.88 10.08
CA THR A 56 -2.07 6.79 10.85
C THR A 56 -1.75 6.19 12.21
N ASP A 57 -0.76 6.77 12.90
CA ASP A 57 -0.38 6.30 14.24
C ASP A 57 -1.51 6.53 15.25
N GLY A 58 -2.15 7.70 15.22
CA GLY A 58 -3.30 8.00 16.07
C GLY A 58 -4.48 7.06 15.86
N TYR A 59 -4.79 6.72 14.60
CA TYR A 59 -5.80 5.70 14.29
C TYR A 59 -5.42 4.34 14.87
N THR A 60 -4.15 3.93 14.69
CA THR A 60 -3.65 2.61 15.11
C THR A 60 -3.63 2.46 16.62
N LEU A 61 -3.17 3.48 17.36
CA LEU A 61 -3.17 3.48 18.82
C LEU A 61 -4.58 3.46 19.39
N ARG A 62 -5.51 4.22 18.81
CA ARG A 62 -6.91 4.19 19.25
C ARG A 62 -7.60 2.87 18.92
N LEU A 63 -7.23 2.25 17.80
CA LEU A 63 -7.69 0.92 17.41
C LEU A 63 -7.22 -0.15 18.40
N GLU A 64 -5.95 -0.09 18.82
CA GLU A 64 -5.38 -0.94 19.87
C GLU A 64 -6.18 -0.84 21.17
N GLU A 65 -6.44 0.38 21.64
CA GLU A 65 -7.20 0.64 22.86
C GLU A 65 -8.65 0.12 22.77
N VAL A 66 -9.36 0.44 21.68
CA VAL A 66 -10.77 0.07 21.52
C VAL A 66 -10.98 -1.43 21.36
N LEU A 67 -10.01 -2.13 20.74
CA LEU A 67 -10.11 -3.56 20.49
C LEU A 67 -9.43 -4.44 21.55
N ASP A 68 -8.71 -3.84 22.50
CA ASP A 68 -7.93 -4.54 23.53
C ASP A 68 -7.07 -5.66 22.91
N ALA A 69 -6.17 -5.25 22.02
CA ALA A 69 -5.40 -6.16 21.15
C ALA A 69 -4.08 -6.65 21.78
N GLY A 70 -3.84 -6.34 23.06
CA GLY A 70 -2.68 -6.81 23.82
C GLY A 70 -1.33 -6.26 23.31
N GLY A 71 -1.35 -5.12 22.63
CA GLY A 71 -0.18 -4.46 22.03
C GLY A 71 0.13 -4.89 20.59
N LEU A 72 -0.60 -5.85 20.02
CA LEU A 72 -0.25 -6.41 18.71
C LEU A 72 -0.44 -5.41 17.56
N LEU A 73 -1.45 -4.54 17.63
CA LEU A 73 -1.67 -3.51 16.60
C LEU A 73 -0.68 -2.36 16.77
N ALA A 74 -0.40 -1.95 18.00
CA ALA A 74 0.60 -0.91 18.29
C ALA A 74 2.02 -1.34 17.89
N ALA A 75 2.37 -2.63 18.02
CA ALA A 75 3.68 -3.15 17.60
C ALA A 75 3.94 -3.00 16.08
N ALA A 76 2.89 -2.82 15.27
CA ALA A 76 3.02 -2.64 13.82
C ALA A 76 3.41 -1.20 13.41
N LEU A 77 3.41 -0.22 14.32
CA LEU A 77 3.66 1.19 14.01
C LEU A 77 4.95 1.44 13.18
N PRO A 78 6.12 0.86 13.50
CA PRO A 78 7.33 1.07 12.68
C PRO A 78 7.18 0.55 11.26
N MET A 79 6.44 -0.55 11.08
CA MET A 79 6.19 -1.15 9.78
C MET A 79 5.20 -0.29 8.97
N LEU A 80 4.15 0.23 9.62
CA LEU A 80 3.20 1.16 9.01
C LEU A 80 3.84 2.49 8.61
N GLU A 81 4.82 2.97 9.38
CA GLU A 81 5.61 4.14 9.02
C GLU A 81 6.42 3.89 7.74
N ALA A 82 7.06 2.72 7.63
CA ALA A 82 7.76 2.33 6.41
C ALA A 82 6.82 2.26 5.19
N GLU A 83 5.59 1.77 5.38
CA GLU A 83 4.55 1.74 4.34
C GLU A 83 4.09 3.14 3.92
N ARG A 84 3.90 4.07 4.87
CA ARG A 84 3.57 5.46 4.55
C ARG A 84 4.71 6.13 3.78
N ARG A 85 5.96 5.95 4.22
CA ARG A 85 7.15 6.45 3.49
C ARG A 85 7.23 5.86 2.09
N ARG A 86 6.91 4.56 1.91
CA ARG A 86 6.88 3.89 0.60
C ARG A 86 5.80 4.49 -0.30
N ALA A 87 4.62 4.79 0.24
CA ALA A 87 3.53 5.42 -0.51
C ALA A 87 3.85 6.89 -0.88
N GLU A 88 4.57 7.61 -0.03
CA GLU A 88 5.03 8.99 -0.27
C GLU A 88 6.20 9.06 -1.24
N SER A 89 7.08 8.06 -1.24
CA SER A 89 8.12 7.94 -2.25
C SER A 89 7.48 7.73 -3.62
N ARG A 90 7.74 8.68 -4.54
CA ARG A 90 7.15 8.76 -5.89
C ARG A 90 7.05 7.37 -6.53
N PRO A 91 5.90 7.01 -7.15
CA PRO A 91 5.75 5.71 -7.77
C PRO A 91 6.86 5.49 -8.79
N VAL A 92 7.65 4.44 -8.56
CA VAL A 92 8.54 3.90 -9.58
C VAL A 92 7.65 3.15 -10.56
N TYR A 93 7.27 3.83 -11.63
CA TYR A 93 6.63 3.15 -12.74
C TYR A 93 7.69 2.30 -13.44
N VAL A 94 7.59 0.97 -13.28
CA VAL A 94 8.39 0.04 -14.07
C VAL A 94 7.61 -0.26 -15.34
N PHE A 95 8.14 0.19 -16.47
CA PHE A 95 7.59 -0.13 -17.78
C PHE A 95 8.39 -1.28 -18.37
N VAL A 96 7.72 -2.39 -18.65
CA VAL A 96 8.29 -3.45 -19.48
C VAL A 96 7.85 -3.15 -20.91
N VAL A 97 8.81 -2.81 -21.76
CA VAL A 97 8.59 -2.55 -23.19
C VAL A 97 9.31 -3.66 -23.94
N GLU A 98 8.60 -4.38 -24.81
CA GLU A 98 9.26 -5.15 -25.87
C GLU A 98 9.68 -4.17 -26.97
N GLY A 99 10.98 -4.03 -27.19
CA GLY A 99 11.55 -3.09 -28.18
C GLY A 99 12.44 -2.02 -27.55
N SER A 100 12.95 -1.11 -28.38
CA SER A 100 13.85 -0.04 -27.95
C SER A 100 13.09 1.16 -27.37
N VAL A 101 13.69 1.91 -26.43
CA VAL A 101 13.06 3.10 -25.83
C VAL A 101 12.81 4.18 -26.90
N GLU A 102 13.62 4.15 -27.95
CA GLU A 102 13.57 5.02 -29.13
C GLU A 102 12.32 4.79 -30.00
N GLU A 103 11.68 3.63 -29.89
CA GLU A 103 10.43 3.29 -30.61
C GLU A 103 9.16 3.75 -29.89
N LEU A 104 9.27 4.26 -28.65
CA LEU A 104 8.14 4.78 -27.88
C LEU A 104 7.53 6.01 -28.58
N SER A 105 6.23 5.96 -28.92
CA SER A 105 5.49 7.08 -29.50
C SER A 105 4.24 7.45 -28.69
N GLY A 106 3.68 8.63 -28.98
CA GLY A 106 2.44 9.11 -28.36
C GLY A 106 2.63 9.86 -27.03
N PRO A 107 1.53 10.32 -26.40
CA PRO A 107 1.57 11.24 -25.25
C PRO A 107 2.26 10.67 -24.01
N MET A 108 2.36 9.34 -23.90
CA MET A 108 3.07 8.66 -22.80
C MET A 108 4.59 8.63 -23.02
N ALA A 109 5.07 8.57 -24.26
CA ALA A 109 6.51 8.55 -24.59
C ALA A 109 7.23 9.81 -24.09
N ALA A 110 6.64 10.99 -24.29
CA ALA A 110 7.19 12.25 -23.77
C ALA A 110 7.23 12.28 -22.23
N THR A 111 6.30 11.59 -21.56
CA THR A 111 6.27 11.49 -20.11
C THR A 111 7.36 10.54 -19.61
N LEU A 112 7.53 9.38 -20.25
CA LEU A 112 8.58 8.41 -19.97
C LEU A 112 9.99 8.98 -20.17
N LEU A 113 10.24 9.63 -21.31
CA LEU A 113 11.51 10.30 -21.61
C LEU A 113 11.88 11.36 -20.57
N ARG A 114 10.88 12.10 -20.05
CA ARG A 114 11.08 13.07 -18.96
C ARG A 114 11.45 12.42 -17.62
N TYR A 115 11.02 11.19 -17.36
CA TYR A 115 11.42 10.45 -16.16
C TYR A 115 12.84 9.89 -16.29
N LEU A 116 13.19 9.33 -17.44
CA LEU A 116 14.53 8.82 -17.73
C LEU A 116 15.59 9.94 -17.70
N ALA A 117 15.31 11.09 -18.32
CA ALA A 117 16.21 12.24 -18.31
C ALA A 117 16.49 12.84 -16.91
N LYS A 118 15.67 12.51 -15.91
CA LYS A 118 15.83 12.94 -14.52
C LYS A 118 16.64 11.96 -13.65
N GLY A 119 17.29 10.96 -14.26
CA GLY A 119 18.12 9.99 -13.56
C GLY A 119 17.36 8.80 -12.98
N ALA A 120 16.15 8.51 -13.49
CA ALA A 120 15.49 7.23 -13.22
C ALA A 120 16.32 6.10 -13.85
N SER A 121 16.87 5.20 -13.02
CA SER A 121 17.61 4.04 -13.49
C SER A 121 16.66 3.02 -14.10
N ALA A 122 16.75 2.79 -15.40
CA ALA A 122 16.22 1.58 -16.02
C ALA A 122 17.14 0.42 -15.59
N ALA A 123 16.72 -0.36 -14.60
CA ALA A 123 17.39 -1.62 -14.32
C ALA A 123 17.03 -2.60 -15.47
N PRO A 124 18.01 -3.24 -16.13
CA PRO A 124 17.70 -4.31 -17.06
C PRO A 124 16.95 -5.41 -16.29
N ALA A 125 15.87 -5.93 -16.86
CA ALA A 125 15.19 -7.09 -16.32
C ALA A 125 16.23 -8.21 -16.18
N ASP A 126 16.45 -8.70 -14.96
CA ASP A 126 17.31 -9.85 -14.71
C ASP A 126 16.84 -10.97 -15.65
N ARG A 127 17.72 -11.40 -16.56
CA ARG A 127 17.46 -12.58 -17.37
C ARG A 127 17.29 -13.73 -16.38
N GLN A 128 16.09 -14.28 -16.35
CA GLN A 128 15.88 -15.62 -15.84
C GLN A 128 16.92 -16.50 -16.53
N ALA A 129 17.81 -17.10 -15.73
CA ALA A 129 18.75 -18.09 -16.22
C ALA A 129 17.92 -19.30 -16.67
N ASP A 130 17.68 -19.38 -17.98
CA ASP A 130 17.24 -20.60 -18.64
C ASP A 130 18.33 -21.66 -18.42
N GLY A 131 17.93 -22.74 -17.75
CA GLY A 131 18.64 -24.02 -17.71
C GLY A 131 17.74 -25.09 -18.29
#